data_AF-L9VH94-F1
#
_entry.id   AF-L9VH94-F1
#
_cell.length_a   1.000
_cell.length_b   1.000
_cell.length_c   1.000
_cell.angle_alpha   90.00
_cell.angle_beta   90.00
_cell.angle_gamma   90.00
#
_symmetry.space_group_name_H-M   'P 1'
#
loop_
_entity.id
_entity.type
_entity.pdbx_description
1 polymer ?
#
loop_
_entity_poly.entity_id
_entity_poly.type
_entity_poly.pdbx_seq_one_letter_code
_entity_poly.pdbx_strand_id
1 'polypeptide(L)'
;METRTDVQQVADETESVSAGADWVFHGDREEGETIIVEARKVGGEARPAVEIEDPDGNIIADNDPSERIRREIDVSQDGRYYVRFHNEALINSGMWDVSVEIEFEYEEEVCN
;
A
#
# COMPACT_ATOMS: atom_id res chain seq x y z
N MET A 1 -10.92 -29.71 5.04
CA MET A 1 -10.19 -28.59 4.41
C MET A 1 -11.19 -27.47 4.31
N GLU A 2 -10.91 -26.39 5.03
CA GLU A 2 -11.74 -25.18 5.06
C GLU A 2 -10.88 -24.02 4.56
N THR A 3 -11.41 -23.23 3.62
CA THR A 3 -10.77 -21.99 3.17
C THR A 3 -10.96 -20.92 4.23
N ARG A 4 -9.87 -20.26 4.62
CA ARG A 4 -9.88 -19.15 5.56
C ARG A 4 -9.20 -17.94 4.94
N THR A 5 -9.74 -16.77 5.25
CA THR A 5 -9.14 -15.47 4.90
C THR A 5 -8.38 -14.95 6.12
N ASP A 6 -7.13 -14.53 5.91
CA ASP A 6 -6.33 -13.81 6.90
C ASP A 6 -5.91 -12.46 6.35
N VAL A 7 -5.64 -11.51 7.26
CA VAL A 7 -5.10 -10.20 6.91
C VAL A 7 -3.81 -9.99 7.69
N GLN A 8 -2.72 -9.81 6.96
CA GLN A 8 -1.41 -9.51 7.52
C GLN A 8 -1.09 -8.04 7.34
N GLN A 9 -0.91 -7.33 8.45
CA GLN A 9 -0.34 -5.99 8.43
C GLN A 9 1.18 -6.07 8.21
N VAL A 10 1.65 -5.56 7.07
CA VAL A 10 3.06 -5.60 6.67
C VAL A 10 3.78 -4.25 6.83
N ALA A 11 3.02 -3.16 6.90
CA ALA A 11 3.52 -1.84 7.28
C ALA A 11 2.47 -1.08 8.10
N ASP A 12 2.94 -0.34 9.10
CA ASP A 12 2.16 0.57 9.95
C ASP A 12 3.14 1.59 10.55
N GLU A 13 3.22 2.77 9.94
CA GLU A 13 4.22 3.75 10.32
C GLU A 13 3.74 5.19 10.17
N THR A 14 4.16 6.02 11.11
CA THR A 14 3.97 7.47 11.03
C THR A 14 5.29 8.12 10.65
N GLU A 15 5.38 8.65 9.42
CA GLU A 15 6.62 9.19 8.86
C GLU A 15 6.49 10.66 8.45
N SER A 16 7.61 11.38 8.56
CA SER A 16 7.75 12.74 8.03
C SER A 16 8.36 12.70 6.62
N VAL A 17 7.54 12.90 5.60
CA VAL A 17 7.97 12.88 4.20
C VAL A 17 8.31 14.29 3.73
N SER A 18 9.58 14.50 3.39
CA SER A 18 10.09 15.80 2.91
C SER A 18 9.49 16.18 1.56
N ALA A 19 9.59 17.46 1.19
CA ALA A 19 9.16 17.96 -0.11
C ALA A 19 9.83 17.19 -1.26
N GLY A 20 9.04 16.72 -2.23
CA GLY A 20 9.52 15.92 -3.35
C GLY A 20 10.07 14.53 -3.00
N ALA A 21 9.92 14.10 -1.74
CA ALA A 21 10.34 12.77 -1.31
C ALA A 21 9.18 11.77 -1.38
N ASP A 22 9.55 10.50 -1.38
CA ASP A 22 8.62 9.39 -1.47
C ASP A 22 8.76 8.51 -0.23
N TRP A 23 7.64 7.91 0.17
CA TRP A 23 7.62 6.71 0.97
C TRP A 23 7.33 5.51 0.06
N VAL A 24 8.11 4.44 0.16
CA VAL A 24 8.05 3.31 -0.77
C VAL A 24 7.91 2.00 -0.01
N PHE A 25 6.90 1.23 -0.39
CA PHE A 25 6.78 -0.19 -0.04
C PHE A 25 6.94 -1.03 -1.31
N HIS A 26 7.60 -2.18 -1.19
CA HIS A 26 7.62 -3.18 -2.24
C HIS A 26 7.62 -4.58 -1.64
N GLY A 27 6.98 -5.52 -2.31
CA GLY A 27 6.96 -6.90 -1.87
C GLY A 27 6.58 -7.84 -2.99
N ASP A 28 7.11 -9.06 -2.91
CA ASP A 28 6.67 -10.17 -3.74
C ASP A 28 5.28 -10.61 -3.28
N ARG A 29 4.37 -10.77 -4.23
CA ARG A 29 2.95 -11.09 -4.04
C ARG A 29 2.57 -12.31 -4.88
N GLU A 30 1.55 -13.02 -4.43
CA GLU A 30 1.00 -14.21 -5.08
C GLU A 30 -0.36 -13.90 -5.70
N GLU A 31 -0.64 -14.49 -6.87
CA GLU A 31 -1.94 -14.34 -7.54
C GLU A 31 -3.09 -14.69 -6.59
N GLY A 32 -4.10 -13.81 -6.50
CA GLY A 32 -5.26 -13.98 -5.63
C GLY A 32 -5.14 -13.33 -4.25
N GLU A 33 -3.97 -12.81 -3.86
CA GLU A 33 -3.88 -11.89 -2.72
C GLU A 33 -4.56 -10.54 -3.01
N THR A 34 -4.87 -9.78 -1.96
CA THR A 34 -5.34 -8.39 -2.06
C THR A 34 -4.41 -7.48 -1.29
N ILE A 35 -3.88 -6.44 -1.95
CA ILE A 35 -3.07 -5.40 -1.31
C ILE A 35 -3.98 -4.25 -0.91
N ILE A 36 -4.04 -3.94 0.37
CA ILE A 36 -4.76 -2.80 0.93
C ILE A 36 -3.74 -1.78 1.41
N VAL A 37 -3.79 -0.56 0.85
CA VAL A 37 -2.89 0.53 1.25
C VAL A 37 -3.70 1.71 1.74
N GLU A 38 -3.25 2.32 2.83
CA GLU A 38 -3.80 3.57 3.34
C GLU A 38 -2.67 4.55 3.64
N ALA A 39 -2.90 5.82 3.32
CA ALA A 39 -2.08 6.92 3.82
C ALA A 39 -2.98 8.05 4.28
N ARG A 40 -2.70 8.58 5.45
CA ARG A 40 -3.42 9.71 6.03
C ARG A 40 -2.45 10.78 6.47
N LYS A 41 -2.70 12.03 6.07
CA LYS A 41 -2.00 13.17 6.63
C LYS A 41 -2.41 13.37 8.09
N VAL A 42 -1.45 13.26 9.00
CA VAL A 42 -1.64 13.47 10.45
C VAL A 42 -0.89 14.72 10.97
N GLY A 43 -0.02 15.31 10.14
CA GLY A 43 0.65 16.58 10.43
C GLY A 43 1.33 17.18 9.20
N GLY A 44 2.03 18.30 9.39
CA GLY A 44 2.67 19.04 8.30
C GLY A 44 1.68 19.69 7.32
N GLU A 45 2.15 20.08 6.14
CA GLU A 45 1.34 20.78 5.13
C GLU A 45 1.05 19.89 3.92
N ALA A 46 2.00 19.06 3.49
CA ALA A 46 1.85 18.22 2.32
C ALA A 46 0.91 17.02 2.54
N ARG A 47 0.16 16.69 1.50
CA ARG A 47 -0.76 15.54 1.43
C ARG A 47 -0.10 14.43 0.60
N PRO A 48 -0.30 13.16 0.94
CA PRO A 48 0.16 12.05 0.10
C PRO A 48 -0.61 12.02 -1.23
N ALA A 49 0.10 11.75 -2.31
CA ALA A 49 -0.41 11.12 -3.53
C ALA A 49 0.05 9.65 -3.56
N VAL A 50 -0.58 8.77 -4.34
CA VAL A 50 -0.15 7.37 -4.46
C VAL A 50 0.00 6.93 -5.90
N GLU A 51 0.98 6.07 -6.16
CA GLU A 51 1.14 5.31 -7.39
C GLU A 51 1.41 3.83 -7.01
N ILE A 52 0.77 2.90 -7.70
CA ILE A 52 0.94 1.45 -7.51
C ILE A 52 1.31 0.83 -8.86
N GLU A 53 2.43 0.12 -8.88
CA GLU A 53 3.02 -0.52 -10.06
C GLU A 53 2.98 -2.05 -9.90
N ASP A 54 2.58 -2.73 -10.98
CA ASP A 54 2.57 -4.19 -11.09
C ASP A 54 3.97 -4.77 -11.45
N PRO A 55 4.15 -6.10 -11.45
CA PRO A 55 5.44 -6.72 -11.75
C PRO A 55 5.96 -6.49 -13.18
N ASP A 56 5.08 -6.10 -14.11
CA ASP A 56 5.43 -5.76 -15.49
C ASP A 56 5.81 -4.28 -15.66
N GLY A 57 5.70 -3.48 -14.61
CA GLY A 57 5.99 -2.04 -14.61
C GLY A 57 4.82 -1.17 -15.06
N ASN A 58 3.59 -1.70 -15.05
CA ASN A 58 2.39 -0.93 -15.37
C ASN A 58 1.85 -0.26 -14.11
N ILE A 59 1.43 1.01 -14.24
CA ILE A 59 0.68 1.68 -13.18
C ILE A 59 -0.76 1.17 -13.19
N ILE A 60 -1.13 0.46 -12.12
CA ILE A 60 -2.45 -0.17 -11.96
C ILE A 60 -3.39 0.63 -11.05
N ALA A 61 -2.85 1.56 -10.25
CA ALA A 61 -3.64 2.53 -9.52
C ALA A 61 -2.84 3.79 -9.18
N ASP A 62 -3.51 4.94 -9.23
CA ASP A 62 -2.97 6.22 -8.80
C ASP A 62 -4.02 7.07 -8.05
N ASN A 63 -3.55 8.07 -7.31
CA ASN A 63 -4.40 9.11 -6.75
C ASN A 63 -3.65 10.44 -6.54
N ASP A 64 -4.28 11.53 -6.96
CA ASP A 64 -3.83 12.89 -6.67
C ASP A 64 -3.75 13.19 -5.15
N PRO A 65 -3.00 14.24 -4.73
CA PRO A 65 -2.78 14.57 -3.34
C PRO A 65 -4.06 14.76 -2.53
N SER A 66 -4.26 13.89 -1.53
CA SER A 66 -5.47 13.83 -0.71
C SER A 66 -5.15 13.72 0.78
N GLU A 67 -6.01 14.23 1.67
CA GLU A 67 -5.75 14.13 3.12
C GLU A 67 -5.76 12.69 3.63
N ARG A 68 -6.50 11.82 2.94
CA ARG A 68 -6.53 10.38 3.16
C ARG A 68 -6.69 9.69 1.81
N ILE A 69 -5.89 8.65 1.58
CA ILE A 69 -5.97 7.74 0.44
C ILE A 69 -6.17 6.34 1.00
N ARG A 70 -7.10 5.58 0.42
CA ARG A 70 -7.22 4.14 0.63
C ARG A 70 -7.40 3.46 -0.72
N ARG A 71 -6.59 2.45 -1.02
CA ARG A 71 -6.70 1.61 -2.22
C ARG A 71 -6.71 0.14 -1.82
N GLU A 72 -7.40 -0.64 -2.61
CA GLU A 72 -7.50 -2.09 -2.51
C GLU A 72 -7.26 -2.62 -3.92
N ILE A 73 -6.30 -3.51 -4.07
CA ILE A 73 -5.78 -3.98 -5.35
C ILE A 73 -5.73 -5.51 -5.33
N ASP A 74 -6.48 -6.13 -6.23
CA ASP A 74 -6.40 -7.57 -6.47
C ASP A 74 -5.10 -7.92 -7.21
N VAL A 75 -4.31 -8.82 -6.64
CA VAL A 75 -3.07 -9.31 -7.24
C VAL A 75 -3.42 -10.26 -8.38
N SER A 76 -3.24 -9.77 -9.61
CA SER A 76 -3.63 -10.50 -10.83
C SER A 76 -2.54 -11.42 -11.39
N GLN A 77 -1.33 -11.35 -10.84
CA GLN A 77 -0.19 -12.18 -11.21
C GLN A 77 0.85 -12.18 -10.08
N ASP A 78 1.62 -13.26 -10.00
CA ASP A 78 2.76 -13.35 -9.10
C ASP A 78 3.85 -12.35 -9.47
N GLY A 79 4.50 -11.79 -8.46
CA GLY A 79 5.69 -10.97 -8.66
C GLY A 79 5.78 -9.78 -7.71
N ARG A 80 6.71 -8.87 -8.00
CA ARG A 80 6.98 -7.74 -7.14
C ARG A 80 6.11 -6.54 -7.49
N TYR A 81 5.30 -6.10 -6.53
CA TYR A 81 4.53 -4.87 -6.62
C TYR A 81 5.25 -3.74 -5.89
N TYR A 82 5.07 -2.51 -6.39
CA TYR A 82 5.58 -1.31 -5.77
C TYR A 82 4.44 -0.37 -5.41
N VAL A 83 4.41 0.09 -4.17
CA VAL A 83 3.50 1.14 -3.69
C VAL A 83 4.35 2.34 -3.34
N ARG A 84 4.03 3.49 -3.93
CA ARG A 84 4.76 4.73 -3.69
C ARG A 84 3.80 5.83 -3.28
N PHE A 85 3.96 6.30 -2.04
CA PHE A 85 3.31 7.52 -1.59
C PHE A 85 4.24 8.71 -1.83
N HIS A 86 3.78 9.69 -2.58
CA HIS A 86 4.58 10.81 -3.06
C HIS A 86 4.22 12.12 -2.37
N ASN A 87 5.24 12.89 -2.01
CA ASN A 87 5.05 14.27 -1.58
C ASN A 87 5.29 15.19 -2.77
N GLU A 88 4.22 15.49 -3.50
CA GLU A 88 4.30 16.38 -4.67
C GLU A 88 4.50 17.86 -4.30
N ALA A 89 4.48 18.23 -3.02
CA ALA A 89 4.75 19.59 -2.61
C ALA A 89 6.24 19.93 -2.81
N LEU A 90 6.50 21.10 -3.39
CA LEU A 90 7.86 21.53 -3.77
C LEU A 90 8.72 21.99 -2.59
N ILE A 91 8.10 22.39 -1.48
CA ILE A 91 8.81 22.99 -0.33
C ILE A 91 8.31 22.50 1.03
N ASN A 92 7.14 21.88 1.09
CA ASN A 92 6.50 21.51 2.34
C ASN A 92 6.68 20.02 2.62
N SER A 93 6.97 19.67 3.87
CA SER A 93 6.85 18.29 4.33
C SER A 93 5.41 17.95 4.73
N GLY A 94 5.12 16.66 4.72
CA GLY A 94 3.92 16.07 5.31
C GLY A 94 4.33 15.11 6.42
N MET A 95 3.50 14.99 7.45
CA MET A 95 3.60 13.87 8.39
C MET A 95 2.41 12.95 8.13
N TRP A 96 2.70 11.73 7.70
CA TRP A 96 1.70 10.78 7.24
C TRP A 96 1.74 9.52 8.08
N ASP A 97 0.56 9.02 8.38
CA ASP A 97 0.33 7.70 8.93
C ASP A 97 0.01 6.80 7.73
N VAL A 98 0.88 5.82 7.46
CA VAL A 98 0.77 4.91 6.32
C VAL A 98 0.66 3.48 6.80
N SER A 99 -0.22 2.71 6.17
CA SER A 99 -0.37 1.29 6.45
C SER A 99 -0.48 0.50 5.15
N VAL A 100 0.02 -0.73 5.21
CA VAL A 100 -0.12 -1.72 4.15
C VAL A 100 -0.53 -3.04 4.79
N GLU A 101 -1.63 -3.58 4.30
CA GLU A 101 -2.21 -4.85 4.72
C GLU A 101 -2.33 -5.76 3.51
N ILE A 102 -2.08 -7.04 3.70
CA ILE A 102 -2.22 -8.08 2.67
C ILE A 102 -3.29 -9.05 3.14
N GLU A 103 -4.36 -9.16 2.38
CA GLU A 103 -5.38 -10.18 2.57
C GLU A 103 -5.09 -11.38 1.66
N PHE A 104 -5.16 -12.59 2.21
CA PHE A 104 -4.93 -13.82 1.45
C PHE A 104 -5.79 -14.97 1.96
N GLU A 105 -6.07 -15.92 1.08
CA GLU A 105 -6.79 -17.15 1.41
C GLU A 105 -5.82 -18.32 1.61
N TYR A 106 -6.07 -19.15 2.61
CA TYR A 106 -5.30 -20.36 2.86
C TYR A 106 -6.19 -21.53 3.27
N GLU A 107 -5.74 -22.76 3.00
CA GLU A 107 -6.45 -23.99 3.38
C GLU A 107 -5.97 -24.50 4.74
N GLU A 108 -6.91 -24.65 5.69
CA GLU A 108 -6.62 -25.24 7.00
C GLU A 108 -7.02 -26.73 7.02
N GLU A 109 -6.08 -27.60 7.38
CA GLU A 109 -6.36 -29.02 7.65
C GLU A 109 -7.01 -29.19 9.03
N VAL A 110 -8.34 -29.28 9.06
CA VAL A 110 -9.09 -29.70 10.25
C VAL A 110 -8.88 -31.20 10.51
N CYS A 111 -7.94 -31.52 11.40
CA CYS A 111 -7.76 -32.87 11.94
C CYS A 111 -8.86 -33.11 12.99
N ASN A 112 -9.81 -34.01 12.70
CA ASN A 112 -10.87 -34.43 13.62
C ASN A 112 -10.50 -35.71 14.38
#